data_AF-A0A352W4J1-F1
#
_entry.id   AF-A0A352W4J1-F1
#
_cell.length_a   1.000
_cell.length_b   1.000
_cell.length_c   1.000
_cell.angle_alpha   90.00
_cell.angle_beta   90.00
_cell.angle_gamma   90.00
#
_symmetry.space_group_name_H-M   'P 1'
#
loop_
_entity.id
_entity.type
_entity.pdbx_description
1 polymer ?
#
loop_
_entity_poly.entity_id
_entity_poly.type
_entity_poly.pdbx_seq_one_letter_code
_entity_poly.pdbx_strand_id
1 'polypeptide(L)'
;MQINIELENLVKNIHSAAEEEAAGIITAAENAALNRRRSAEEQAGRIFKDAEKKTEQQTAAINKNNDSRTKTAVRRIGLTSQEKIIRLLLTEAKNRLLQEKSSEEYKSVICGWISEAIVGLGEKEAFLHAGSYEKNIIDETILRQAQNNARNNGYECQVKISAESANFKEAGIMLSASNNTAYTNSIETRLQRFEQQIRKIIFEEVFNA
;
A
#
# COMPACT_ATOMS: atom_id res chain seq x y z
N MET A 1 108.13 -26.58 19.10
CA MET A 1 107.63 -25.22 19.42
C MET A 1 106.76 -24.66 18.29
N GLN A 2 107.18 -24.76 17.02
CA GLN A 2 106.41 -24.31 15.85
C GLN A 2 105.02 -24.97 15.69
N ILE A 3 104.90 -26.27 15.94
CA ILE A 3 103.63 -27.02 15.85
C ILE A 3 102.56 -26.50 16.85
N ASN A 4 102.99 -26.01 18.03
CA ASN A 4 102.06 -25.51 19.04
C ASN A 4 101.50 -24.13 18.67
N ILE A 5 102.31 -23.31 18.00
CA ILE A 5 101.93 -21.97 17.52
C ILE A 5 100.95 -22.08 16.33
N GLU A 6 101.12 -23.07 15.45
CA GLU A 6 100.20 -23.33 14.34
C GLU A 6 98.83 -23.83 14.82
N LEU A 7 98.80 -24.70 15.84
CA LEU A 7 97.56 -25.18 16.45
C LEU A 7 96.80 -24.07 17.17
N GLU A 8 97.49 -23.22 17.94
CA GLU A 8 96.88 -22.04 18.59
C GLU A 8 96.28 -21.07 17.58
N ASN A 9 96.96 -20.82 16.45
CA ASN A 9 96.44 -19.97 15.38
C ASN A 9 95.22 -20.59 14.67
N LEU A 10 95.21 -21.92 14.47
CA LEU A 10 94.06 -22.61 13.87
C LEU A 10 92.83 -22.54 14.78
N VAL A 11 93.00 -22.78 16.09
CA VAL A 11 91.92 -22.67 17.07
C VAL A 11 91.39 -21.23 17.14
N LYS A 12 92.29 -20.24 17.12
CA LYS A 12 91.90 -18.82 17.08
C LYS A 12 91.11 -18.45 15.84
N ASN A 13 91.50 -18.96 14.67
CA ASN A 13 90.77 -18.71 13.41
C ASN A 13 89.40 -19.39 13.40
N ILE A 14 89.28 -20.61 13.93
CA ILE A 14 87.98 -21.30 14.07
C ILE A 14 87.08 -20.52 15.03
N HIS A 15 87.64 -20.03 16.15
CA HIS A 15 86.88 -19.24 17.11
C HIS A 15 86.39 -17.92 16.50
N SER A 16 87.28 -17.20 15.80
CA SER A 16 86.92 -15.96 15.11
C SER A 16 85.87 -16.19 14.02
N ALA A 17 85.97 -17.28 13.25
CA ALA A 17 84.97 -17.62 12.23
C ALA A 17 83.61 -17.98 12.86
N ALA A 18 83.61 -18.72 13.97
CA ALA A 18 82.40 -19.06 14.70
C ALA A 18 81.75 -17.82 15.36
N GLU A 19 82.54 -16.87 15.87
CA GLU A 19 82.06 -15.59 16.39
C GLU A 19 81.43 -14.74 15.29
N GLU A 20 82.06 -14.66 14.11
CA GLU A 20 81.53 -13.93 12.96
C GLU A 20 80.24 -14.57 12.44
N GLU A 21 80.18 -15.89 12.35
CA GLU A 21 78.97 -16.63 11.97
C GLU A 21 77.84 -16.46 12.99
N ALA A 22 78.15 -16.54 14.30
CA ALA A 22 77.18 -16.31 15.36
C ALA A 22 76.63 -14.87 15.34
N ALA A 23 77.49 -13.87 15.14
CA ALA A 23 77.08 -12.47 14.99
C ALA A 23 76.21 -12.28 13.74
N GLY A 24 76.53 -12.97 12.64
CA GLY A 24 75.72 -13.00 11.42
C GLY A 24 74.32 -13.58 11.65
N ILE A 25 74.23 -14.70 12.36
CA ILE A 25 72.94 -15.34 12.71
C ILE A 25 72.08 -14.43 13.59
N ILE A 26 72.68 -13.79 14.61
CA ILE A 26 71.97 -12.86 15.49
C ILE A 26 71.43 -11.68 14.67
N THR A 27 72.27 -11.06 13.86
CA THR A 27 71.88 -9.92 13.00
C THR A 27 70.77 -10.32 12.01
N ALA A 28 70.84 -11.51 11.43
CA ALA A 28 69.80 -12.03 10.55
C ALA A 28 68.48 -12.28 11.30
N ALA A 29 68.54 -12.83 12.51
CA ALA A 29 67.37 -13.06 13.36
C ALA A 29 66.70 -11.76 13.79
N GLU A 30 67.48 -10.75 14.16
CA GLU A 30 66.99 -9.41 14.51
C GLU A 30 66.30 -8.74 13.33
N ASN A 31 66.92 -8.76 12.14
CA ASN A 31 66.33 -8.22 10.92
C ASN A 31 65.04 -8.96 10.54
N ALA A 32 65.01 -10.29 10.68
CA ALA A 32 63.82 -11.09 10.43
C ALA A 32 62.69 -10.76 11.43
N ALA A 33 63.01 -10.58 12.71
CA ALA A 33 62.04 -10.17 13.73
C ALA A 33 61.47 -8.77 13.44
N LEU A 34 62.32 -7.82 13.08
CA LEU A 34 61.92 -6.45 12.74
C LEU A 34 61.02 -6.42 11.51
N ASN A 35 61.39 -7.14 10.44
CA ASN A 35 60.59 -7.24 9.23
C ASN A 35 59.24 -7.94 9.48
N ARG A 36 59.21 -8.99 10.30
CA ARG A 36 57.94 -9.64 10.70
C ARG A 36 57.04 -8.68 11.47
N ARG A 37 57.59 -7.92 12.42
CA ARG A 37 56.82 -6.92 13.17
C ARG A 37 56.24 -5.86 12.24
N ARG A 38 57.06 -5.30 11.34
CA ARG A 38 56.61 -4.28 10.38
C ARG A 38 55.51 -4.82 9.46
N SER A 39 55.68 -6.04 8.93
CA SER A 39 54.67 -6.68 8.08
C SER A 39 53.35 -6.91 8.83
N ALA A 40 53.41 -7.36 10.08
CA ALA A 40 52.23 -7.55 10.92
C ALA A 40 51.52 -6.22 11.23
N GLU A 41 52.27 -5.15 11.52
CA GLU A 41 51.74 -3.80 11.72
C GLU A 41 51.06 -3.26 10.45
N GLU A 42 51.70 -3.41 9.28
CA GLU A 42 51.12 -3.03 7.99
C GLU A 42 49.84 -3.81 7.69
N GLN A 43 49.83 -5.12 7.93
CA GLN A 43 48.67 -5.97 7.71
C GLN A 43 47.53 -5.59 8.67
N ALA A 44 47.81 -5.38 9.95
CA ALA A 44 46.84 -4.89 10.92
C ALA A 44 46.25 -3.55 10.49
N GLY A 45 47.10 -2.60 10.06
CA GLY A 45 46.67 -1.30 9.56
C GLY A 45 45.76 -1.39 8.34
N ARG A 46 46.02 -2.32 7.41
CA ARG A 46 45.14 -2.58 6.26
C ARG A 46 43.79 -3.14 6.70
N ILE A 47 43.79 -4.13 7.59
CA ILE A 47 42.56 -4.72 8.14
C ILE A 47 41.70 -3.66 8.82
N PHE A 48 42.31 -2.78 9.62
CA PHE A 48 41.60 -1.68 10.28
C PHE A 48 41.00 -0.69 9.28
N LYS A 49 41.76 -0.23 8.29
CA LYS A 49 41.26 0.70 7.26
C LYS A 49 40.14 0.09 6.42
N ASP A 50 40.26 -1.18 6.05
CA ASP A 50 39.22 -1.88 5.29
C ASP A 50 37.95 -2.07 6.13
N ALA A 51 38.10 -2.40 7.42
CA ALA A 51 36.99 -2.51 8.36
C ALA A 51 36.28 -1.16 8.58
N GLU A 52 37.02 -0.08 8.73
CA GLU A 52 36.50 1.28 8.87
C GLU A 52 35.70 1.68 7.64
N LYS A 53 36.29 1.59 6.44
CA LYS A 53 35.62 1.90 5.18
C LYS A 53 34.36 1.06 4.96
N LYS A 54 34.42 -0.24 5.29
CA LYS A 54 33.25 -1.14 5.20
C LYS A 54 32.16 -0.73 6.17
N THR A 55 32.52 -0.34 7.40
CA THR A 55 31.58 0.11 8.43
C THR A 55 30.91 1.42 8.02
N GLU A 56 31.67 2.38 7.48
CA GLU A 56 31.13 3.63 6.95
C GLU A 56 30.13 3.38 5.82
N GLN A 57 30.50 2.54 4.84
CA GLN A 57 29.62 2.17 3.73
C GLN A 57 28.33 1.49 4.20
N GLN A 58 28.45 0.55 5.15
CA GLN A 58 27.30 -0.14 5.72
C GLN A 58 26.40 0.82 6.51
N THR A 59 26.98 1.69 7.32
CA THR A 59 26.24 2.68 8.10
C THR A 59 25.49 3.64 7.19
N ALA A 60 26.14 4.15 6.15
CA ALA A 60 25.51 5.00 5.14
C ALA A 60 24.36 4.28 4.43
N ALA A 61 24.55 3.01 4.04
CA ALA A 61 23.52 2.20 3.41
C ALA A 61 22.32 1.95 4.35
N ILE A 62 22.57 1.62 5.61
CA ILE A 62 21.54 1.42 6.64
C ILE A 62 20.75 2.71 6.84
N ASN A 63 21.43 3.85 6.99
CA ASN A 63 20.77 5.14 7.19
C ASN A 63 19.90 5.52 5.99
N LYS A 64 20.40 5.37 4.76
CA LYS A 64 19.64 5.62 3.53
C LYS A 64 18.40 4.72 3.41
N ASN A 65 18.55 3.44 3.75
CA ASN A 65 17.46 2.48 3.74
C ASN A 65 16.41 2.81 4.81
N ASN A 66 16.85 3.19 6.01
CA ASN A 66 15.97 3.58 7.11
C ASN A 66 15.18 4.84 6.74
N ASP A 67 15.81 5.88 6.19
CA ASP A 67 15.12 7.09 5.75
C ASP A 67 14.04 6.78 4.68
N SER A 68 14.39 5.95 3.69
CA SER A 68 13.45 5.54 2.63
C SER A 68 12.26 4.75 3.19
N ARG A 69 12.52 3.84 4.15
CA ARG A 69 11.48 3.06 4.84
C ARG A 69 10.58 3.94 5.67
N THR A 70 11.14 4.87 6.43
CA THR A 70 10.39 5.82 7.26
C THR A 70 9.48 6.69 6.41
N LYS A 71 9.99 7.29 5.33
CA LYS A 71 9.18 8.09 4.39
C LYS A 71 8.01 7.30 3.82
N THR A 72 8.25 6.06 3.42
CA THR A 72 7.21 5.17 2.90
C THR A 72 6.17 4.81 3.98
N ALA A 73 6.62 4.54 5.20
CA ALA A 73 5.73 4.22 6.33
C ALA A 73 4.84 5.42 6.69
N VAL A 74 5.42 6.62 6.81
CA VAL A 74 4.67 7.86 7.07
C VAL A 74 3.61 8.10 5.99
N ARG A 75 3.99 7.99 4.72
CA ARG A 75 3.05 8.13 3.60
C ARG A 75 1.91 7.10 3.68
N ARG A 76 2.24 5.83 3.97
CA ARG A 76 1.24 4.76 4.12
C ARG A 76 0.27 5.06 5.26
N ILE A 77 0.78 5.52 6.41
CA ILE A 77 -0.06 5.90 7.55
C ILE A 77 -1.01 7.02 7.15
N GLY A 78 -0.50 8.08 6.50
CA GLY A 78 -1.31 9.19 6.01
C GLY A 78 -2.44 8.74 5.09
N LEU A 79 -2.13 7.96 4.05
CA LEU A 79 -3.14 7.43 3.11
C LEU A 79 -4.17 6.52 3.80
N THR A 80 -3.73 5.70 4.74
CA THR A 80 -4.63 4.82 5.49
C THR A 80 -5.59 5.61 6.39
N SER A 81 -5.10 6.67 7.01
CA SER A 81 -5.94 7.58 7.82
C SER A 81 -6.95 8.33 6.96
N GLN A 82 -6.54 8.83 5.79
CA GLN A 82 -7.45 9.46 4.83
C GLN A 82 -8.56 8.51 4.38
N GLU A 83 -8.22 7.27 4.01
CA GLU A 83 -9.20 6.27 3.61
C GLU A 83 -10.19 5.93 4.73
N LYS A 84 -9.73 5.87 5.99
CA LYS A 84 -10.62 5.67 7.14
C LYS A 84 -11.63 6.81 7.28
N ILE A 85 -11.19 8.06 7.14
CA ILE A 85 -12.07 9.24 7.21
C ILE A 85 -13.10 9.20 6.08
N ILE A 86 -12.67 8.91 4.84
CA ILE A 86 -13.58 8.79 3.69
C ILE A 86 -14.66 7.73 3.96
N ARG A 87 -14.27 6.55 4.46
CA ARG A 87 -15.24 5.48 4.79
C ARG A 87 -16.21 5.89 5.87
N LEU A 88 -15.75 6.58 6.91
CA LEU A 88 -16.62 7.09 7.96
C LEU A 88 -17.64 8.10 7.41
N LEU A 89 -17.19 9.04 6.58
CA LEU A 89 -18.07 10.02 5.94
C LEU A 89 -19.10 9.37 5.01
N LEU A 90 -18.68 8.39 4.20
CA LEU A 90 -19.60 7.64 3.34
C LEU A 90 -20.62 6.83 4.14
N THR A 91 -20.19 6.23 5.25
CA THR A 91 -21.08 5.49 6.16
C THR A 91 -22.09 6.42 6.81
N GLU A 92 -21.65 7.60 7.25
CA GLU A 92 -22.53 8.61 7.83
C GLU A 92 -23.52 9.17 6.80
N ALA A 93 -23.05 9.50 5.59
CA ALA A 93 -23.91 9.95 4.50
C ALA A 93 -24.99 8.92 4.17
N LYS A 94 -24.62 7.64 4.10
CA LYS A 94 -25.55 6.54 3.92
C LYS A 94 -26.58 6.44 5.04
N ASN A 95 -26.15 6.54 6.30
CA ASN A 95 -27.05 6.50 7.45
C ASN A 95 -28.07 7.64 7.42
N ARG A 96 -27.63 8.86 7.06
CA ARG A 96 -28.53 10.01 6.87
C ARG A 96 -29.55 9.76 5.76
N LEU A 97 -29.11 9.26 4.60
CA LEU A 97 -30.02 8.92 3.50
C LEU A 97 -31.05 7.84 3.91
N LEU A 98 -30.66 6.90 4.78
CA LEU A 98 -31.58 5.89 5.31
C LEU A 98 -32.58 6.47 6.32
N GLN A 99 -32.20 7.50 7.08
CA GLN A 99 -33.12 8.20 7.99
C GLN A 99 -34.19 8.98 7.23
N GLU A 100 -33.83 9.57 6.09
CA GLU A 100 -34.76 10.28 5.20
C GLU A 100 -35.81 9.37 4.54
N LYS A 101 -35.68 8.05 4.66
CA LYS A 101 -36.66 7.07 4.16
C LYS A 101 -38.06 7.30 4.72
N SER A 102 -38.17 7.82 5.94
CA SER A 102 -39.45 8.09 6.61
C SER A 102 -40.04 9.47 6.28
N SER A 103 -39.37 10.28 5.46
CA SER A 103 -39.87 11.58 5.01
C SER A 103 -41.01 11.43 3.99
N GLU A 104 -41.90 12.42 3.90
CA GLU A 104 -42.94 12.41 2.85
C GLU A 104 -42.33 12.65 1.47
N GLU A 105 -41.19 13.34 1.41
CA GLU A 105 -40.41 13.59 0.21
C GLU A 105 -39.86 12.30 -0.42
N TYR A 106 -39.68 11.23 0.38
CA TYR A 106 -39.13 9.97 -0.08
C TYR A 106 -39.95 9.33 -1.22
N LYS A 107 -41.28 9.52 -1.24
CA LYS A 107 -42.13 9.05 -2.35
C LYS A 107 -41.73 9.70 -3.68
N SER A 108 -41.41 10.99 -3.66
CA SER A 108 -40.94 11.72 -4.85
C SER A 108 -39.57 11.22 -5.30
N VAL A 109 -38.68 10.95 -4.36
CA VAL A 109 -37.36 10.33 -4.62
C VAL A 109 -37.52 8.97 -5.30
N ILE A 110 -38.40 8.11 -4.77
CA ILE A 110 -38.69 6.79 -5.35
C ILE A 110 -39.29 6.90 -6.75
N CYS A 111 -40.22 7.84 -6.98
CA CYS A 111 -40.76 8.10 -8.32
C CYS A 111 -39.64 8.45 -9.32
N GLY A 112 -38.72 9.33 -8.90
CA GLY A 112 -37.52 9.66 -9.67
C GLY A 112 -36.62 8.46 -9.93
N TRP A 113 -36.40 7.61 -8.93
CA TRP A 113 -35.55 6.42 -9.06
C TRP A 113 -36.14 5.39 -10.01
N ILE A 114 -37.46 5.19 -9.99
CA ILE A 114 -38.17 4.32 -10.94
C ILE A 114 -38.04 4.89 -12.35
N SER A 115 -38.24 6.20 -12.54
CA SER A 115 -38.10 6.85 -13.84
C SER A 115 -36.67 6.72 -14.40
N GLU A 116 -35.65 6.97 -13.58
CA GLU A 116 -34.25 6.77 -13.95
C GLU A 116 -33.96 5.30 -14.30
N ALA A 117 -34.52 4.35 -13.54
CA ALA A 117 -34.34 2.94 -13.81
C ALA A 117 -35.01 2.51 -15.13
N ILE A 118 -36.17 3.09 -15.49
CA ILE A 118 -36.79 2.86 -16.81
C ILE A 118 -35.86 3.31 -17.93
N VAL A 119 -35.35 4.54 -17.82
CA VAL A 119 -34.41 5.11 -18.80
C VAL A 119 -33.13 4.27 -18.89
N GLY A 120 -32.58 3.86 -17.75
CA GLY A 120 -31.36 3.09 -17.67
C GLY A 120 -31.50 1.63 -18.10
N LEU A 121 -32.68 1.03 -17.95
CA LEU A 121 -32.97 -0.32 -18.43
C LEU A 121 -33.22 -0.33 -19.94
N GLY A 122 -33.96 0.66 -20.46
CA GLY A 122 -34.18 0.81 -21.91
C GLY A 122 -35.13 -0.23 -22.53
N GLU A 123 -35.90 -0.95 -21.72
CA GLU A 123 -36.78 -2.04 -22.15
C GLU A 123 -38.26 -1.63 -22.16
N LYS A 124 -39.07 -2.27 -23.01
CA LYS A 124 -40.51 -1.98 -23.14
C LYS A 124 -41.36 -2.51 -22.00
N GLU A 125 -40.90 -3.54 -21.30
CA GLU A 125 -41.59 -4.16 -20.17
C GLU A 125 -40.58 -4.45 -19.06
N ALA A 126 -40.96 -4.16 -17.82
CA ALA A 126 -40.10 -4.38 -16.67
C ALA A 126 -40.89 -4.78 -15.41
N PHE A 127 -40.23 -5.55 -14.56
CA PHE A 127 -40.71 -5.91 -13.22
C PHE A 127 -39.98 -5.08 -12.18
N LEU A 128 -40.76 -4.38 -11.36
CA LEU A 128 -40.27 -3.58 -10.24
C LEU A 128 -40.14 -4.44 -8.99
N HIS A 129 -38.91 -4.54 -8.52
CA HIS A 129 -38.55 -5.14 -7.25
C HIS A 129 -38.23 -4.03 -6.25
N ALA A 130 -38.83 -4.10 -5.07
CA ALA A 130 -38.58 -3.14 -4.00
C ALA A 130 -38.63 -3.84 -2.63
N GLY A 131 -38.01 -3.22 -1.62
CA GLY A 131 -38.09 -3.68 -0.23
C GLY A 131 -39.50 -3.53 0.34
N SER A 132 -39.79 -4.16 1.49
CA SER A 132 -41.14 -4.18 2.06
C SER A 132 -41.72 -2.79 2.34
N TYR A 133 -40.89 -1.85 2.80
CA TYR A 133 -41.33 -0.48 3.02
C TYR A 133 -41.67 0.23 1.71
N GLU A 134 -40.78 0.14 0.72
CA GLU A 134 -40.97 0.73 -0.61
C GLU A 134 -42.22 0.16 -1.30
N LYS A 135 -42.45 -1.16 -1.22
CA LYS A 135 -43.67 -1.79 -1.75
C LYS A 135 -44.95 -1.22 -1.12
N ASN A 136 -44.91 -0.80 0.15
CA ASN A 136 -46.08 -0.23 0.83
C ASN A 136 -46.36 1.23 0.42
N ILE A 137 -45.34 1.98 0.00
CA ILE A 137 -45.51 3.38 -0.41
C ILE A 137 -45.69 3.55 -1.92
N ILE A 138 -45.23 2.59 -2.73
CA ILE A 138 -45.36 2.61 -4.19
C ILE A 138 -46.76 2.14 -4.57
N ASP A 139 -47.62 3.10 -4.89
CA ASP A 139 -48.96 2.86 -5.42
C ASP A 139 -48.99 2.99 -6.96
N GLU A 140 -50.16 2.75 -7.56
CA GLU A 140 -50.35 2.94 -9.00
C GLU A 140 -50.08 4.39 -9.45
N THR A 141 -50.34 5.36 -8.57
CA THR A 141 -50.14 6.79 -8.87
C THR A 141 -48.66 7.09 -9.11
N ILE A 142 -47.78 6.65 -8.20
CA ILE A 142 -46.33 6.82 -8.30
C ILE A 142 -45.78 6.10 -9.52
N LEU A 143 -46.25 4.88 -9.80
CA LEU A 143 -45.83 4.12 -10.98
C LEU A 143 -46.19 4.84 -12.28
N ARG A 144 -47.45 5.27 -12.43
CA ARG A 144 -47.90 6.02 -13.61
C ARG A 144 -47.12 7.31 -13.77
N GLN A 145 -46.86 8.03 -12.67
CA GLN A 145 -46.06 9.25 -12.70
C GLN A 145 -44.62 8.97 -13.15
N ALA A 146 -43.98 7.92 -12.64
CA ALA A 146 -42.61 7.56 -13.03
C ALA A 146 -42.52 7.14 -14.50
N GLN A 147 -43.50 6.38 -15.00
CA GLN A 147 -43.62 6.00 -16.41
C GLN A 147 -43.84 7.22 -17.30
N ASN A 148 -44.71 8.16 -16.91
CA ASN A 148 -44.93 9.41 -17.64
C ASN A 148 -43.65 10.26 -17.69
N ASN A 149 -42.92 10.36 -16.58
CA ASN A 149 -41.63 11.07 -16.53
C ASN A 149 -40.61 10.43 -17.49
N ALA A 150 -40.53 9.10 -17.54
CA ALA A 150 -39.66 8.40 -18.49
C ALA A 150 -40.11 8.61 -19.94
N ARG A 151 -41.42 8.58 -20.20
CA ARG A 151 -42.01 8.80 -21.53
C ARG A 151 -41.73 10.20 -22.07
N ASN A 152 -41.78 11.21 -21.21
CA ASN A 152 -41.39 12.58 -21.56
C ASN A 152 -39.92 12.69 -21.96
N ASN A 153 -39.07 11.74 -21.54
CA ASN A 153 -37.68 11.61 -21.96
C ASN A 153 -37.49 10.67 -23.17
N GLY A 154 -38.58 10.21 -23.80
CA GLY A 154 -38.54 9.34 -24.98
C GLY A 154 -38.53 7.83 -24.67
N TYR A 155 -38.71 7.43 -23.41
CA TYR A 155 -38.67 6.02 -23.00
C TYR A 155 -40.05 5.51 -22.59
N GLU A 156 -40.61 4.60 -23.38
CA GLU A 156 -41.88 3.95 -23.08
C GLU A 156 -41.65 2.55 -22.50
N CYS A 157 -42.04 2.36 -21.25
CA CYS A 157 -41.90 1.08 -20.54
C CYS A 157 -43.16 0.80 -19.70
N GLN A 158 -43.70 -0.41 -19.82
CA GLN A 158 -44.74 -0.92 -18.95
C GLN A 158 -44.09 -1.56 -17.71
N VAL A 159 -44.28 -0.93 -16.55
CA VAL A 159 -43.74 -1.43 -15.27
C VAL A 159 -44.83 -2.15 -14.48
N LYS A 160 -44.54 -3.36 -14.01
CA LYS A 160 -45.41 -4.14 -13.11
C LYS A 160 -44.68 -4.41 -11.80
N ILE A 161 -45.36 -4.33 -10.66
CA ILE A 161 -44.76 -4.70 -9.37
C ILE A 161 -44.54 -6.21 -9.34
N SER A 162 -43.32 -6.63 -9.04
CA SER A 162 -42.98 -8.04 -8.86
C SER A 162 -43.64 -8.60 -7.59
N ALA A 163 -44.29 -9.75 -7.73
CA ALA A 163 -44.81 -10.51 -6.60
C ALA A 163 -43.69 -11.03 -5.71
N GLU A 164 -42.50 -11.28 -6.26
CA GLU A 164 -41.34 -11.75 -5.52
C GLU A 164 -40.79 -10.64 -4.62
N SER A 165 -40.53 -10.98 -3.36
CA SER A 165 -39.82 -10.08 -2.45
C SER A 165 -38.33 -10.11 -2.77
N ALA A 166 -37.83 -9.05 -3.39
CA ALA A 166 -36.39 -8.85 -3.44
C ALA A 166 -35.88 -8.51 -2.04
N ASN A 167 -34.90 -9.29 -1.58
CA ASN A 167 -34.25 -9.07 -0.29
C ASN A 167 -33.19 -7.98 -0.45
N PHE A 168 -33.63 -6.73 -0.57
CA PHE A 168 -32.70 -5.61 -0.51
C PHE A 168 -32.19 -5.48 0.92
N LYS A 169 -30.86 -5.48 1.08
CA LYS A 169 -30.24 -5.16 2.36
C LYS A 169 -30.52 -3.71 2.78
N GLU A 170 -30.87 -2.83 1.84
CA GLU A 170 -30.96 -1.39 2.00
C GLU A 170 -32.10 -0.78 1.18
N ALA A 171 -32.40 0.49 1.43
CA ALA A 171 -33.46 1.21 0.72
C ALA A 171 -33.13 1.38 -0.78
N GLY A 172 -34.12 1.14 -1.64
CA GLY A 172 -33.90 1.11 -3.08
C GLY A 172 -34.98 0.37 -3.87
N ILE A 173 -34.82 0.45 -5.19
CA ILE A 173 -35.61 -0.30 -6.16
C ILE A 173 -34.69 -0.97 -7.18
N MET A 174 -35.19 -2.01 -7.84
CA MET A 174 -34.55 -2.63 -9.00
C MET A 174 -35.61 -2.91 -10.05
N LEU A 175 -35.31 -2.57 -11.31
CA LEU A 175 -36.11 -3.05 -12.44
C LEU A 175 -35.41 -4.22 -13.09
N SER A 176 -36.15 -5.25 -13.48
CA SER A 176 -35.64 -6.36 -14.28
C SER A 176 -36.50 -6.58 -15.51
N ALA A 177 -35.90 -6.91 -16.65
CA ALA A 177 -36.61 -7.34 -17.84
C ALA A 177 -36.46 -8.86 -18.08
N SER A 178 -37.32 -9.40 -18.95
CA SER A 178 -37.35 -10.84 -19.27
C SER A 178 -36.06 -11.38 -19.91
N ASN A 179 -35.23 -10.49 -20.48
CA ASN A 179 -33.94 -10.83 -21.09
C ASN A 179 -32.78 -10.90 -20.06
N ASN A 180 -33.10 -11.05 -18.77
CA ASN A 180 -32.11 -11.14 -17.68
C ASN A 180 -31.26 -9.87 -17.49
N THR A 181 -31.73 -8.72 -18.00
CA THR A 181 -31.15 -7.42 -17.67
C THR A 181 -31.83 -6.84 -16.43
N ALA A 182 -31.06 -6.12 -15.62
CA ALA A 182 -31.58 -5.45 -14.44
C ALA A 182 -30.88 -4.11 -14.21
N TYR A 183 -31.64 -3.15 -13.69
CA TYR A 183 -31.15 -1.85 -13.29
C TYR A 183 -31.47 -1.64 -11.81
N THR A 184 -30.42 -1.55 -10.99
CA THR A 184 -30.55 -1.33 -9.55
C THR A 184 -30.35 0.14 -9.22
N ASN A 185 -31.33 0.71 -8.52
CA ASN A 185 -31.29 2.07 -8.00
C ASN A 185 -31.52 2.03 -6.47
N SER A 186 -30.51 1.50 -5.77
CA SER A 186 -30.45 1.51 -4.30
C SER A 186 -29.49 2.59 -3.82
N ILE A 187 -29.61 2.99 -2.55
CA ILE A 187 -28.66 3.94 -1.93
C ILE A 187 -27.23 3.46 -2.11
N GLU A 188 -26.97 2.16 -1.86
CA GLU A 188 -25.65 1.56 -2.04
C GLU A 188 -25.12 1.71 -3.47
N THR A 189 -25.92 1.31 -4.47
CA THR A 189 -25.51 1.37 -5.88
C THR A 189 -25.31 2.82 -6.34
N ARG A 190 -26.12 3.75 -5.85
CA ARG A 190 -25.94 5.19 -6.14
C ARG A 190 -24.67 5.74 -5.52
N LEU A 191 -24.40 5.44 -4.24
CA LEU A 191 -23.17 5.87 -3.57
C LEU A 191 -21.92 5.30 -4.26
N GLN A 192 -21.95 4.04 -4.71
CA GLN A 192 -20.89 3.45 -5.51
C GLN A 192 -20.71 4.17 -6.85
N ARG A 193 -21.81 4.45 -7.57
CA ARG A 193 -21.77 5.15 -8.87
C ARG A 193 -21.17 6.56 -8.74
N PHE A 194 -21.45 7.25 -7.64
CA PHE A 194 -20.95 8.59 -7.37
C PHE A 194 -19.66 8.59 -6.52
N GLU A 195 -19.08 7.43 -6.21
CA GLU A 195 -17.97 7.32 -5.25
C GLU A 195 -16.78 8.19 -5.64
N GLN A 196 -16.39 8.20 -6.92
CA GLN A 196 -15.27 9.03 -7.39
C GLN A 196 -15.52 10.53 -7.19
N GLN A 197 -16.75 10.98 -7.46
CA GLN A 197 -17.13 12.38 -7.31
C GLN A 197 -17.20 12.78 -5.84
N ILE A 198 -17.79 11.91 -5.00
CA ILE A 198 -17.85 12.11 -3.55
C ILE A 198 -16.43 12.15 -2.96
N ARG A 199 -15.54 11.23 -3.37
CA ARG A 199 -14.15 11.22 -2.94
C ARG A 199 -13.42 12.50 -3.31
N LYS A 200 -13.67 13.04 -4.50
CA LYS A 200 -13.11 14.33 -4.93
C LYS A 200 -13.56 15.47 -4.01
N ILE A 201 -14.86 15.57 -3.74
CA ILE A 201 -15.42 16.58 -2.82
C ILE A 201 -14.81 16.44 -1.43
N ILE A 202 -14.75 15.22 -0.87
CA ILE A 202 -14.14 14.99 0.44
C ILE A 202 -12.67 15.42 0.43
N PHE A 203 -11.93 15.13 -0.63
CA PHE A 203 -10.53 15.51 -0.70
C PHE A 203 -10.33 17.03 -0.73
N GLU A 204 -11.12 17.73 -1.55
CA GLU A 204 -11.10 19.18 -1.66
C GLU A 204 -11.49 19.87 -0.35
N GLU A 205 -12.54 19.39 0.31
CA GLU A 205 -13.11 20.06 1.51
C GLU A 205 -12.46 19.65 2.84
N VAL A 206 -11.92 18.44 2.94
CA VAL A 206 -11.42 17.89 4.23
C VAL A 206 -9.90 17.84 4.29
N PHE A 207 -9.23 17.59 3.18
CA PHE A 207 -7.76 17.40 3.17
C PHE A 207 -6.99 18.55 2.52
N ASN A 208 -7.65 19.39 1.71
CA ASN A 208 -7.06 20.57 1.08
C ASN A 208 -7.53 21.90 1.70
N ALA A 209 -8.38 21.86 2.73
CA ALA A 209 -8.85 23.04 3.47
C ALA A 209 -7.82 23.61 4.44
#